data_AF-A0A537PVA3-F1
#
_entry.id   AF-A0A537PVA3-F1
#
_cell.length_a   1.000
_cell.length_b   1.000
_cell.length_c   1.000
_cell.angle_alpha   90.00
_cell.angle_beta   90.00
_cell.angle_gamma   90.00
#
_symmetry.space_group_name_H-M   'P 1'
#
loop_
_entity.id
_entity.type
_entity.pdbx_description
1 polymer ?
#
loop_
_entity_poly.entity_id
_entity_poly.type
_entity_poly.pdbx_seq_one_letter_code
_entity_poly.pdbx_strand_id
1 'polypeptide(L)' 'MEQRRLGSTGPAVSAIGLGCMGMSDFYGPTDRGESIATIHAALDAGITLLDTGD' A
#
# COMPACT_ATOMS: atom_id res chain seq x y z
N MET A 1 -9.10 -12.03 -2.15
CA MET A 1 -7.94 -11.40 -2.81
C MET A 1 -7.08 -12.47 -3.47
N GLU A 2 -6.65 -12.31 -4.72
CA GLU A 2 -5.62 -13.18 -5.35
C GLU A 2 -4.26 -12.92 -4.67
N GLN A 3 -3.47 -13.96 -4.45
CA GLN A 3 -2.15 -13.89 -3.80
C GLN A 3 -1.05 -14.27 -4.78
N ARG A 4 0.12 -13.64 -4.66
CA ARG A 4 1.34 -13.88 -5.44
C ARG A 4 2.55 -13.95 -4.53
N ARG A 5 3.56 -14.73 -4.92
CA ARG A 5 4.82 -14.79 -4.17
C ARG A 5 5.80 -13.76 -4.69
N LEU A 6 6.36 -12.93 -3.80
CA LEU A 6 7.41 -11.98 -4.17
C LEU A 6 8.76 -12.71 -4.27
N GLY A 7 9.21 -12.93 -5.51
CA GLY A 7 10.45 -13.66 -5.77
C GLY A 7 10.38 -15.16 -5.41
N SER A 8 11.52 -15.84 -5.51
CA SER A 8 11.61 -17.29 -5.28
C SER A 8 11.60 -17.69 -3.81
N THR A 9 11.80 -16.73 -2.88
CA THR A 9 11.88 -16.98 -1.43
C THR A 9 11.08 -16.00 -0.57
N GLY A 10 10.46 -14.97 -1.16
CA GLY A 10 9.76 -13.95 -0.39
C GLY A 10 8.36 -14.34 0.07
N PRO A 11 7.64 -13.37 0.68
CA PRO A 11 6.31 -13.59 1.22
C PRO A 11 5.25 -13.79 0.12
N ALA A 12 4.13 -14.41 0.49
CA ALA A 12 2.90 -14.32 -0.28
C ALA A 12 2.23 -12.97 0.02
N VAL A 13 1.86 -12.23 -1.02
CA VAL A 13 1.22 -10.93 -0.94
C VAL A 13 0.02 -10.84 -1.87
N SER A 14 -0.90 -9.92 -1.62
CA SER A 14 -1.96 -9.59 -2.55
C SER A 14 -1.40 -9.26 -3.94
N ALA A 15 -2.08 -9.74 -4.99
CA ALA A 15 -1.68 -9.48 -6.38
C ALA A 15 -1.71 -7.98 -6.74
N ILE A 16 -2.48 -7.19 -5.98
CA ILE A 16 -2.56 -5.72 -6.05
C ILE A 16 -1.94 -5.16 -4.76
N GLY A 17 -1.08 -4.16 -4.88
CA GLY A 17 -0.51 -3.40 -3.76
C GLY A 17 -1.01 -1.95 -3.71
N LEU A 18 -0.78 -1.27 -2.58
CA LEU A 18 -1.03 0.17 -2.42
C LEU A 18 0.30 0.93 -2.52
N GLY A 19 0.40 1.86 -3.46
CA GLY A 19 1.51 2.82 -3.50
C GLY A 19 1.23 4.02 -2.61
N CYS A 20 2.19 4.37 -1.75
CA CYS A 20 2.03 5.41 -0.72
C CYS A 20 2.58 6.78 -1.12
N MET A 21 3.17 6.94 -2.31
CA MET A 21 3.80 8.21 -2.73
C MET A 21 2.83 9.41 -2.73
N GLY A 22 1.55 9.18 -3.04
CA GLY A 22 0.49 10.20 -2.96
C GLY A 22 0.20 10.74 -1.56
N MET A 23 0.70 10.08 -0.52
CA MET A 23 0.58 10.47 0.89
C MET A 23 1.79 11.30 1.36
N SER A 24 2.73 11.61 0.46
CA SER A 24 3.89 12.47 0.70
C SER A 24 3.67 13.87 0.11
N ASP A 25 4.53 14.80 0.49
CA ASP A 25 4.46 16.19 0.00
C ASP A 25 4.87 16.36 -1.49
N PHE A 26 5.29 15.28 -2.17
CA PHE A 26 5.77 15.34 -3.56
C PHE A 26 4.69 15.70 -4.58
N TYR A 27 3.42 15.40 -4.31
CA TYR A 27 2.30 15.69 -5.20
C TYR A 27 1.43 16.86 -4.72
N GLY A 28 1.93 17.64 -3.76
CA GLY A 28 1.21 18.75 -3.14
C GLY A 28 0.74 18.40 -1.72
N PRO A 29 -0.09 19.27 -1.12
CA PRO A 29 -0.57 19.08 0.25
C PRO A 29 -1.34 17.77 0.38
N THR A 30 -1.07 17.03 1.47
CA THR A 30 -1.78 15.80 1.82
C THR A 30 -2.46 15.95 3.17
N ASP A 31 -3.58 15.24 3.35
CA ASP A 31 -4.21 15.12 4.65
C ASP A 31 -3.74 13.82 5.33
N ARG A 32 -3.20 13.95 6.55
CA ARG A 32 -2.67 12.83 7.31
C ARG A 32 -3.77 11.85 7.72
N GLY A 33 -4.95 12.35 8.07
CA GLY A 33 -6.09 11.53 8.48
C GLY A 33 -6.59 10.66 7.33
N GLU A 34 -6.79 11.27 6.16
CA GLU A 34 -7.19 10.57 4.93
C GLU A 34 -6.13 9.57 4.47
N SER A 35 -4.84 9.89 4.61
CA SER A 35 -3.75 8.96 4.30
C SER A 35 -3.81 7.71 5.18
N ILE A 36 -4.01 7.88 6.49
CA ILE A 36 -4.18 6.78 7.44
C ILE A 36 -5.45 5.97 7.12
N ALA A 37 -6.57 6.64 6.85
CA ALA A 37 -7.82 5.99 6.50
C ALA A 37 -7.69 5.17 5.21
N THR A 38 -6.96 5.67 4.22
CA THR A 38 -6.67 4.97 2.96
C THR A 38 -5.87 3.68 3.19
N ILE A 39 -4.84 3.73 4.05
CA ILE A 39 -4.06 2.54 4.41
C ILE A 39 -4.97 1.50 5.08
N HIS A 40 -5.79 1.91 6.05
CA HIS A 40 -6.72 0.98 6.72
C HIS A 40 -7.72 0.37 5.74
N ALA A 41 -8.31 1.18 4.86
CA ALA A 41 -9.24 0.69 3.83
C ALA A 41 -8.58 -0.33 2.89
N ALA A 42 -7.32 -0.14 2.52
CA ALA A 42 -6.57 -1.10 1.72
C ALA A 42 -6.36 -2.43 2.47
N LEU A 43 -5.98 -2.36 3.75
CA LEU A 43 -5.80 -3.54 4.60
C LEU A 43 -7.12 -4.30 4.77
N ASP A 44 -8.23 -3.61 5.03
CA ASP A 44 -9.56 -4.19 5.17
C ASP A 44 -10.05 -4.83 3.86
N ALA A 45 -9.67 -4.27 2.70
CA ALA A 45 -9.93 -4.86 1.39
C ALA A 45 -9.07 -6.11 1.10
N GLY A 46 -8.10 -6.44 1.96
CA GLY A 46 -7.22 -7.60 1.84
C GLY A 46 -5.94 -7.34 1.05
N ILE A 47 -5.55 -6.08 0.87
CA ILE A 47 -4.21 -5.72 0.37
C ILE A 47 -3.18 -5.98 1.47
N THR A 48 -2.06 -6.61 1.11
CA THR A 48 -0.99 -6.97 2.04
C THR A 48 0.39 -6.49 1.59
N LEU A 49 0.46 -5.69 0.52
CA LEU A 49 1.68 -5.05 0.04
C LEU A 49 1.49 -3.54 0.01
N LEU A 50 2.29 -2.83 0.80
CA LEU A 50 2.38 -1.37 0.83
C LEU A 50 3.75 -0.97 0.27
N ASP A 51 3.77 -0.12 -0.75
CA ASP A 51 4.98 0.34 -1.45
C ASP A 51 5.26 1.81 -1.15
N THR A 52 6.49 2.13 -0.73
CA THR A 52 6.92 3.47 -0.34
C THR A 52 8.42 3.67 -0.60
N GLY A 53 8.89 4.92 -0.61
CA GLY A 53 10.29 5.30 -0.76
C GLY A 53 10.75 6.35 0.25
N ASP A 54 12.04 6.70 0.21
CA ASP A 54 12.69 7.76 0.98
C ASP A 54 12.53 9.16 0.38
#